data_AF-G6AE86-F1
#
_entry.id   AF-G6AE86-F1
#
_cell.length_a   1.000
_cell.length_b   1.000
_cell.length_c   1.000
_cell.angle_alpha   90.00
_cell.angle_beta   90.00
_cell.angle_gamma   90.00
#
_symmetry.space_group_name_H-M   'P 1'
#
loop_
_entity.id
_entity.type
_entity.pdbx_description
1 polymer ?
#
loop_
_entity_poly.entity_id
_entity_poly.type
_entity_poly.pdbx_seq_one_letter_code
_entity_poly.pdbx_strand_id
1 'polypeptide(L)'
;MKRLFLLFLLLKATLFVIAQPVSQGIPRGAILYNEQGLRVNSPQKATYYRVLSVDRKGQRLFHDYYISGELRAEKYYLTLNKANANQTILTGVCRTFYKSGRVESVMLYDRGKANGRAVSFFPNGKVGMKLFYRHGVLDGACYTFNENGQLEYTTIWKNGLKVKELKGGRDYYIDSNTKKDAFCEQFGGEKERIEQISKDTEYTHSSSVNNAHVKSNGELNSPKIHSEHFSLKKESKKLVVEDVASTKLPKGIFSFSYLYDLLSNSDHSTQEMHFFDTLSAHYHLEVFQMINGYGSQKELIYHHSMDYDVHSGLDKVTGSNPRQIGFWGNLDNNRFTVQRINLFTWSENEMLLFAKEAVSNGYKVLGGGDYKEQNGNFILEPSAGLNKNMGRDVVLTFTFDPNLYAGLYHIQMDIR
;
A
#
# COMPACT_ATOMS: atom_id res chain seq x y z
N MET A 1 41.78 15.34 -65.71
CA MET A 1 42.45 14.45 -64.72
C MET A 1 43.42 15.27 -63.89
N LYS A 2 43.43 15.05 -62.55
CA LYS A 2 44.41 15.50 -61.52
C LYS A 2 44.42 17.02 -61.23
N ARG A 3 43.76 17.50 -60.16
CA ARG A 3 44.13 17.53 -58.72
C ARG A 3 45.39 18.36 -58.42
N LEU A 4 45.21 19.54 -57.79
CA LEU A 4 46.09 20.02 -56.72
C LEU A 4 45.42 21.07 -55.81
N PHE A 5 45.27 20.69 -54.54
CA PHE A 5 45.21 21.45 -53.28
C PHE A 5 45.18 22.99 -53.28
N LEU A 6 44.17 23.55 -52.60
CA LEU A 6 44.28 24.77 -51.81
C LEU A 6 43.30 24.75 -50.63
N LEU A 7 43.80 25.24 -49.49
CA LEU A 7 43.30 25.12 -48.12
C LEU A 7 41.83 25.54 -47.93
N PHE A 8 41.06 24.70 -47.25
CA PHE A 8 39.92 25.15 -46.45
C PHE A 8 40.22 24.89 -44.97
N LEU A 9 40.43 25.98 -44.24
CA LEU A 9 40.59 26.04 -42.80
C LEU A 9 39.23 25.71 -42.18
N LEU A 10 39.05 24.46 -41.77
CA LEU A 10 37.88 24.01 -40.99
C LEU A 10 37.91 24.69 -39.62
N LEU A 11 37.18 25.78 -39.49
CA LEU A 11 36.77 26.33 -38.20
C LEU A 11 35.87 25.29 -37.54
N LYS A 12 36.46 24.40 -36.72
CA LYS A 12 35.72 23.59 -35.76
C LYS A 12 35.11 24.56 -34.74
N ALA A 13 33.92 25.08 -35.04
CA ALA A 13 33.04 25.62 -34.03
C ALA A 13 32.63 24.44 -33.15
N THR A 14 33.43 24.15 -32.13
CA THR A 14 32.97 23.41 -30.96
C THR A 14 31.83 24.24 -30.38
N LEU A 15 30.60 23.84 -30.69
CA LEU A 15 29.45 24.16 -29.86
C LEU A 15 29.76 23.57 -28.49
N PHE A 16 30.40 24.37 -27.64
CA PHE A 16 30.21 24.24 -26.22
C PHE A 16 28.72 24.50 -26.00
N VAL A 17 27.93 23.41 -25.93
CA VAL A 17 26.71 23.44 -25.16
C VAL A 17 27.18 23.69 -23.74
N ILE A 18 27.22 24.98 -23.36
CA ILE A 18 27.33 25.35 -21.96
C ILE A 18 26.05 24.80 -21.35
N ALA A 19 26.15 23.64 -20.70
CA ALA A 19 25.10 23.11 -19.86
C ALA A 19 24.85 24.17 -18.79
N GLN A 20 23.81 24.98 -18.99
CA GLN A 20 23.35 25.88 -17.95
C GLN A 20 23.07 25.01 -16.71
N PRO A 21 23.59 25.38 -15.53
CA PRO A 21 23.33 24.60 -14.33
C PRO A 21 21.84 24.64 -14.05
N VAL A 22 21.16 23.50 -14.21
CA VAL A 22 19.70 23.30 -14.03
C VAL A 22 19.28 23.43 -12.55
N SER A 23 20.10 24.02 -11.68
CA SER A 23 19.85 24.04 -10.24
C SER A 23 18.92 25.16 -9.77
N GLN A 24 18.42 26.04 -10.64
CA GLN A 24 17.64 27.22 -10.23
C GLN A 24 16.14 26.94 -9.99
N GLY A 25 15.63 25.72 -10.25
CA GLY A 25 14.19 25.43 -10.19
C GLY A 25 13.74 24.23 -9.35
N ILE A 26 14.65 23.49 -8.72
CA ILE A 26 14.27 22.29 -7.95
C ILE A 26 13.81 22.69 -6.55
N PRO A 27 12.57 22.32 -6.13
CA PRO A 27 12.07 22.66 -4.80
C PRO A 27 12.94 22.08 -3.68
N ARG A 28 13.07 22.84 -2.58
CA ARG A 28 13.71 22.32 -1.35
C ARG A 28 12.95 21.08 -0.86
N GLY A 29 13.68 20.02 -0.52
CA GLY A 29 13.09 18.75 -0.06
C GLY A 29 12.74 17.75 -1.17
N ALA A 30 12.93 18.12 -2.44
CA ALA A 30 12.77 17.17 -3.55
C ALA A 30 13.77 16.00 -3.43
N ILE A 31 13.31 14.80 -3.81
CA ILE A 31 14.15 13.60 -3.82
C ILE A 31 14.68 13.41 -5.24
N LEU A 32 15.99 13.35 -5.38
CA LEU A 32 16.66 13.24 -6.69
C LEU A 32 16.90 11.78 -7.04
N TYR A 33 16.60 11.39 -8.29
CA TYR A 33 16.77 10.03 -8.79
C TYR A 33 17.52 10.02 -10.13
N ASN A 34 18.34 8.99 -10.36
CA ASN A 34 18.94 8.70 -11.67
C ASN A 34 17.98 7.89 -12.56
N GLU A 35 18.41 7.50 -13.77
CA GLU A 35 17.58 6.75 -14.73
C GLU A 35 17.15 5.38 -14.21
N GLN A 36 17.96 4.74 -13.36
CA GLN A 36 17.65 3.48 -12.72
C GLN A 36 16.67 3.63 -11.54
N GLY A 37 16.27 4.86 -11.21
CA GLY A 37 15.39 5.16 -10.08
C GLY A 37 16.08 5.09 -8.72
N LEU A 38 17.40 5.10 -8.67
CA LEU A 38 18.18 5.14 -7.42
C LEU A 38 18.38 6.58 -6.97
N ARG A 39 18.27 6.80 -5.66
CA ARG A 39 18.45 8.12 -5.05
C ARG A 39 19.88 8.61 -5.26
N VAL A 40 20.01 9.89 -5.61
CA VAL A 40 21.30 10.57 -5.73
C VAL A 40 21.33 11.84 -4.88
N ASN A 41 22.54 12.34 -4.61
CA ASN A 41 22.75 13.45 -3.69
C ASN A 41 23.02 14.80 -4.39
N SER A 42 22.99 14.85 -5.73
CA SER A 42 23.17 16.10 -6.48
C SER A 42 22.36 16.13 -7.78
N PRO A 43 21.85 17.32 -8.21
CA PRO A 43 21.07 17.46 -9.43
C PRO A 43 21.82 17.00 -10.69
N GLN A 44 23.15 17.13 -10.74
CA GLN A 44 23.97 16.72 -11.88
C GLN A 44 23.99 15.20 -12.10
N LYS A 45 23.67 14.42 -11.06
CA LYS A 45 23.58 12.95 -11.13
C LYS A 45 22.13 12.47 -11.34
N ALA A 46 21.17 13.40 -11.34
CA ALA A 46 19.76 13.10 -11.38
C ALA A 46 19.20 13.27 -12.79
N THR A 47 18.24 12.43 -13.16
CA THR A 47 17.47 12.57 -14.40
C THR A 47 16.04 13.03 -14.16
N TYR A 48 15.56 12.87 -12.92
CA TYR A 48 14.29 13.40 -12.46
C TYR A 48 14.33 13.65 -10.95
N TYR A 49 13.38 14.43 -10.46
CA TYR A 49 13.19 14.66 -9.03
C TYR A 49 11.73 14.45 -8.64
N ARG A 50 11.51 14.05 -7.39
CA ARG A 50 10.20 13.76 -6.82
C ARG A 50 9.82 14.79 -5.77
N VAL A 51 8.60 15.26 -5.83
CA VAL A 51 7.96 16.10 -4.81
C VAL A 51 6.80 15.31 -4.20
N LEU A 52 6.76 15.20 -2.88
CA LEU A 52 5.69 14.51 -2.16
C LEU A 52 4.55 15.49 -1.87
N SER A 53 3.32 15.01 -1.96
CA SER A 53 2.11 15.80 -1.77
C SER A 53 0.96 14.97 -1.21
N VAL A 54 -0.12 15.65 -0.83
CA VAL A 54 -1.38 15.04 -0.42
C VAL A 54 -2.50 15.69 -1.21
N ASP A 55 -3.47 14.91 -1.69
CA ASP A 55 -4.64 15.47 -2.38
C ASP A 55 -5.65 16.05 -1.37
N ARG A 56 -6.72 16.68 -1.87
CA ARG A 56 -7.77 17.26 -1.01
C ARG A 56 -8.52 16.24 -0.14
N LYS A 57 -8.39 14.94 -0.43
CA LYS A 57 -9.00 13.85 0.32
C LYS A 57 -8.02 13.22 1.32
N GLY A 58 -6.82 13.77 1.48
CA GLY A 58 -5.82 13.21 2.37
C GLY A 58 -5.01 12.05 1.76
N GLN A 59 -5.20 11.73 0.47
CA GLN A 59 -4.48 10.63 -0.17
C GLN A 59 -3.07 11.06 -0.54
N ARG A 60 -2.10 10.18 -0.22
CA ARG A 60 -0.69 10.41 -0.48
C ARG A 60 -0.37 10.22 -1.97
N LEU A 61 0.22 11.23 -2.59
CA LEU A 61 0.74 11.15 -3.94
C LEU A 61 2.10 11.83 -4.07
N PHE A 62 2.75 11.60 -5.19
CA PHE A 62 3.92 12.36 -5.57
C PHE A 62 3.84 12.80 -7.02
N HIS A 63 4.59 13.86 -7.30
CA HIS A 63 4.86 14.33 -8.63
C HIS A 63 6.34 14.10 -8.94
N ASP A 64 6.61 13.32 -9.99
CA ASP A 64 7.96 13.24 -10.56
C ASP A 64 8.06 14.29 -11.66
N TYR A 65 9.15 15.04 -11.68
CA TYR A 65 9.48 16.02 -12.70
C TYR A 65 10.80 15.62 -13.35
N TYR A 66 10.92 15.77 -14.67
CA TYR A 66 12.22 15.70 -15.33
C TYR A 66 13.19 16.66 -14.65
N ILE A 67 14.51 16.38 -14.70
CA ILE A 67 15.49 17.26 -14.06
C ILE A 67 15.40 18.70 -14.61
N SER A 68 14.94 18.86 -15.85
CA SER A 68 14.62 20.12 -16.53
C SER A 68 13.37 20.85 -16.02
N GLY A 69 12.53 20.22 -15.20
CA GLY A 69 11.40 20.83 -14.49
C GLY A 69 10.00 20.51 -15.02
N GLU A 70 9.88 19.82 -16.15
CA GLU A 70 8.58 19.42 -16.70
C GLU A 70 7.99 18.23 -15.92
N LEU A 71 6.66 18.20 -15.74
CA LEU A 71 5.98 17.09 -15.08
C LEU A 71 6.19 15.79 -15.87
N ARG A 72 6.60 14.74 -15.17
CA ARG A 72 6.89 13.40 -15.70
C ARG A 72 5.89 12.37 -15.22
N ALA A 73 5.46 12.43 -13.96
CA ALA A 73 4.46 11.52 -13.43
C ALA A 73 3.67 12.13 -12.26
N GLU A 74 2.44 11.67 -12.10
CA GLU A 74 1.61 11.88 -10.91
C GLU A 74 1.16 10.50 -10.42
N LYS A 75 1.50 10.12 -9.20
CA LYS A 75 1.25 8.76 -8.73
C LYS A 75 0.84 8.74 -7.27
N TYR A 76 -0.26 8.04 -6.98
CA TYR A 76 -0.67 7.72 -5.62
C TYR A 76 0.12 6.53 -5.11
N TYR A 77 0.45 6.53 -3.83
CA TYR A 77 1.26 5.47 -3.23
C TYR A 77 0.75 5.10 -1.84
N LEU A 78 0.94 3.83 -1.48
CA LEU A 78 0.77 3.34 -0.11
C LEU A 78 2.08 3.53 0.66
N THR A 79 3.19 3.07 0.06
CA THR A 79 4.52 3.10 0.69
C THR A 79 5.54 3.72 -0.26
N LEU A 80 6.32 4.67 0.25
CA LEU A 80 7.36 5.35 -0.49
C LEU A 80 8.75 4.78 -0.14
N ASN A 81 9.48 4.31 -1.13
CA ASN A 81 10.90 4.01 -0.96
C ASN A 81 11.73 5.17 -1.51
N LYS A 82 12.33 5.96 -0.60
CA LYS A 82 13.13 7.14 -0.99
C LYS A 82 14.46 6.75 -1.63
N ALA A 83 14.99 5.56 -1.37
CA ALA A 83 16.28 5.10 -1.89
C ALA A 83 16.16 4.52 -3.31
N ASN A 84 15.05 3.84 -3.60
CA ASN A 84 14.77 3.24 -4.90
C ASN A 84 13.30 3.47 -5.30
N ALA A 85 13.08 4.36 -6.27
CA ALA A 85 11.75 4.73 -6.75
C ALA A 85 10.96 3.53 -7.29
N ASN A 86 11.63 2.50 -7.83
CA ASN A 86 10.97 1.31 -8.37
C ASN A 86 10.43 0.37 -7.27
N GLN A 87 10.85 0.58 -6.02
CA GLN A 87 10.33 -0.13 -4.84
C GLN A 87 9.21 0.65 -4.14
N THR A 88 8.69 1.73 -4.75
CA THR A 88 7.52 2.44 -4.26
C THR A 88 6.26 1.66 -4.58
N ILE A 89 5.43 1.40 -3.57
CA ILE A 89 4.18 0.65 -3.72
C ILE A 89 3.06 1.61 -4.10
N LEU A 90 2.63 1.51 -5.37
CA LEU A 90 1.61 2.38 -5.95
C LEU A 90 0.19 1.92 -5.62
N THR A 91 -0.75 2.86 -5.61
CA THR A 91 -2.19 2.60 -5.49
C THR A 91 -2.95 3.62 -6.34
N GLY A 92 -4.25 3.43 -6.52
CA GLY A 92 -5.11 4.39 -7.20
C GLY A 92 -4.71 4.67 -8.65
N VAL A 93 -5.02 5.88 -9.12
CA VAL A 93 -4.78 6.32 -10.50
C VAL A 93 -3.37 6.90 -10.62
N CYS A 94 -2.51 6.27 -11.41
CA CYS A 94 -1.17 6.75 -11.71
C CYS A 94 -1.10 7.24 -13.16
N ARG A 95 -0.48 8.40 -13.39
CA ARG A 95 -0.27 8.99 -14.72
C ARG A 95 1.20 9.23 -15.01
N THR A 96 1.59 9.08 -16.26
CA THR A 96 2.86 9.57 -16.80
C THR A 96 2.61 10.58 -17.92
N PHE A 97 3.59 11.42 -18.17
CA PHE A 97 3.49 12.54 -19.08
C PHE A 97 4.69 12.57 -20.02
N TYR A 98 4.41 12.93 -21.28
CA TYR A 98 5.45 13.38 -22.20
C TYR A 98 6.02 14.72 -21.74
N LYS A 99 7.24 15.06 -22.17
CA LYS A 99 7.84 16.38 -21.94
C LYS A 99 6.99 17.55 -22.45
N SER A 100 6.12 17.32 -23.44
CA SER A 100 5.14 18.30 -23.90
C SER A 100 4.05 18.63 -22.87
N GLY A 101 3.94 17.85 -21.78
CA GLY A 101 2.88 17.94 -20.78
C GLY A 101 1.62 17.14 -21.12
N ARG A 102 1.58 16.47 -22.29
CA ARG A 102 0.48 15.55 -22.64
C ARG A 102 0.59 14.25 -21.86
N VAL A 103 -0.55 13.70 -21.45
CA VAL A 103 -0.62 12.38 -20.80
C VAL A 103 -0.04 11.33 -21.75
N GLU A 104 0.92 10.57 -21.28
CA GLU A 104 1.52 9.43 -21.96
C GLU A 104 0.80 8.14 -21.57
N SER A 105 0.50 7.97 -20.28
CA SER A 105 -0.23 6.81 -19.81
C SER A 105 -1.04 7.10 -18.55
N VAL A 106 -2.11 6.32 -18.36
CA VAL A 106 -2.91 6.26 -17.15
C VAL A 106 -3.06 4.79 -16.78
N MET A 107 -2.76 4.43 -15.54
CA MET A 107 -2.86 3.06 -15.04
C MET A 107 -3.42 3.02 -13.63
N LEU A 108 -4.35 2.10 -13.38
CA LEU A 108 -4.85 1.80 -12.05
C LEU A 108 -3.94 0.79 -11.34
N TYR A 109 -3.57 1.10 -10.11
CA TYR A 109 -2.82 0.22 -9.22
C TYR A 109 -3.64 -0.13 -7.97
N ASP A 110 -3.52 -1.37 -7.51
CA ASP A 110 -3.92 -1.82 -6.18
C ASP A 110 -2.71 -2.50 -5.54
N ARG A 111 -2.23 -1.96 -4.41
CA ARG A 111 -1.12 -2.53 -3.62
C ARG A 111 0.10 -2.91 -4.46
N GLY A 112 0.57 -1.98 -5.28
CA GLY A 112 1.77 -2.11 -6.13
C GLY A 112 1.56 -2.91 -7.42
N LYS A 113 0.40 -3.55 -7.61
CA LYS A 113 0.08 -4.33 -8.81
C LYS A 113 -0.89 -3.54 -9.69
N ALA A 114 -0.66 -3.58 -11.01
CA ALA A 114 -1.63 -3.06 -11.95
C ALA A 114 -2.97 -3.80 -11.78
N ASN A 115 -4.06 -3.09 -11.54
CA ASN A 115 -5.35 -3.70 -11.27
C ASN A 115 -6.49 -2.78 -11.76
N GLY A 116 -7.09 -3.15 -12.88
CA GLY A 116 -8.11 -2.38 -13.58
C GLY A 116 -7.62 -1.86 -14.93
N ARG A 117 -8.22 -0.75 -15.36
CA ARG A 117 -7.96 -0.09 -16.65
C ARG A 117 -6.54 0.49 -16.71
N ALA A 118 -5.92 0.34 -17.88
CA ALA A 118 -4.74 1.09 -18.27
C ALA A 118 -4.89 1.60 -19.70
N VAL A 119 -4.41 2.80 -19.98
CA VAL A 119 -4.47 3.43 -21.30
C VAL A 119 -3.14 4.11 -21.59
N SER A 120 -2.59 3.91 -22.78
CA SER A 120 -1.47 4.69 -23.30
C SER A 120 -1.93 5.58 -24.45
N PHE A 121 -1.23 6.70 -24.62
CA PHE A 121 -1.50 7.70 -25.65
C PHE A 121 -0.24 7.91 -26.47
N PHE A 122 -0.40 8.28 -27.74
CA PHE A 122 0.68 8.78 -28.57
C PHE A 122 1.01 10.24 -28.22
N PRO A 123 2.18 10.77 -28.62
CA PRO A 123 2.53 12.18 -28.41
C PRO A 123 1.52 13.18 -29.03
N ASN A 124 0.77 12.76 -30.05
CA ASN A 124 -0.30 13.54 -30.66
C ASN A 124 -1.60 13.59 -29.83
N GLY A 125 -1.65 12.89 -28.69
CA GLY A 125 -2.79 12.83 -27.77
C GLY A 125 -3.82 11.74 -28.09
N LYS A 126 -3.70 11.05 -29.22
CA LYS A 126 -4.60 9.94 -29.56
C LYS A 126 -4.25 8.69 -28.74
N VAL A 127 -5.25 7.86 -28.46
CA VAL A 127 -5.05 6.58 -27.77
C VAL A 127 -4.15 5.68 -28.59
N GLY A 128 -3.13 5.08 -27.95
CA GLY A 128 -2.29 4.04 -28.52
C GLY A 128 -2.74 2.64 -28.10
N MET A 129 -2.95 2.43 -26.80
CA MET A 129 -3.45 1.16 -26.29
C MET A 129 -4.47 1.35 -25.18
N LYS A 130 -5.45 0.46 -25.11
CA LYS A 130 -6.33 0.27 -23.95
C LYS A 130 -6.15 -1.14 -23.45
N LEU A 131 -5.85 -1.29 -22.17
CA LEU A 131 -5.58 -2.58 -21.53
C LEU A 131 -6.45 -2.75 -20.28
N PHE A 132 -6.49 -3.99 -19.80
CA PHE A 132 -7.08 -4.32 -18.52
C PHE A 132 -6.18 -5.31 -17.78
N TYR A 133 -5.88 -4.98 -16.54
CA TYR A 133 -5.08 -5.80 -15.65
C TYR A 133 -5.94 -6.34 -14.50
N ARG A 134 -5.63 -7.55 -14.04
CA ARG A 134 -6.13 -8.10 -12.79
C ARG A 134 -4.93 -8.61 -12.01
N HIS A 135 -4.71 -8.09 -10.80
CA HIS A 135 -3.61 -8.49 -9.92
C HIS A 135 -2.21 -8.52 -10.59
N GLY A 136 -1.93 -7.56 -11.47
CA GLY A 136 -0.64 -7.38 -12.13
C GLY A 136 -0.50 -8.06 -13.49
N VAL A 137 -1.47 -8.88 -13.91
CA VAL A 137 -1.44 -9.57 -15.22
C VAL A 137 -2.54 -9.08 -16.14
N LEU A 138 -2.33 -9.12 -17.45
CA LEU A 138 -3.36 -8.78 -18.44
C LEU A 138 -4.51 -9.79 -18.37
N ASP A 139 -5.74 -9.30 -18.24
CA ASP A 139 -6.92 -10.15 -18.12
C ASP A 139 -8.16 -9.46 -18.69
N GLY A 140 -8.46 -9.72 -19.95
CA GLY A 140 -9.55 -9.08 -20.69
C GLY A 140 -9.14 -8.64 -22.09
N ALA A 141 -9.98 -7.81 -22.71
CA ALA A 141 -9.73 -7.26 -24.03
C ALA A 141 -8.70 -6.12 -23.98
N CYS A 142 -7.68 -6.22 -24.83
CA CYS A 142 -6.73 -5.15 -25.13
C CYS A 142 -6.99 -4.64 -26.55
N TYR A 143 -6.92 -3.33 -26.71
CA TYR A 143 -7.14 -2.65 -27.98
C TYR A 143 -5.89 -1.87 -28.36
N THR A 144 -5.36 -2.11 -29.55
CA THR A 144 -4.17 -1.42 -30.08
C THR A 144 -4.57 -0.57 -31.27
N PHE A 145 -4.21 0.69 -31.23
CA PHE A 145 -4.54 1.69 -32.24
C PHE A 145 -3.25 2.22 -32.89
N ASN A 146 -3.34 2.69 -34.13
CA ASN A 146 -2.26 3.43 -34.76
C ASN A 146 -2.33 4.93 -34.43
N GLU A 147 -1.30 5.68 -34.83
CA GLU A 147 -1.21 7.13 -34.61
C GLU A 147 -2.35 7.92 -35.29
N ASN A 148 -3.05 7.33 -36.26
CA ASN A 148 -4.23 7.94 -36.86
C ASN A 148 -5.50 7.75 -36.00
N GLY A 149 -5.47 6.90 -34.98
CA GLY A 149 -6.58 6.56 -34.09
C GLY A 149 -7.41 5.38 -34.59
N GLN A 150 -6.94 4.63 -35.60
CA GLN A 150 -7.66 3.47 -36.11
C GLN A 150 -7.30 2.22 -35.29
N LEU A 151 -8.31 1.44 -34.92
CA LEU A 151 -8.12 0.18 -34.20
C LEU A 151 -7.49 -0.86 -35.13
N GLU A 152 -6.25 -1.24 -34.84
CA GLU A 152 -5.50 -2.22 -35.63
C GLU A 152 -5.70 -3.64 -35.12
N TYR A 153 -5.72 -3.82 -33.79
CA TYR A 153 -5.84 -5.15 -33.18
C TYR A 153 -6.70 -5.12 -31.92
N THR A 154 -7.50 -6.18 -31.77
CA THR A 154 -8.14 -6.56 -30.50
C THR A 154 -7.54 -7.89 -30.04
N THR A 155 -6.94 -7.90 -28.86
CA THR A 155 -6.29 -9.10 -28.28
C THR A 155 -6.98 -9.45 -26.98
N ILE A 156 -7.39 -10.71 -26.83
CA ILE A 156 -8.01 -11.22 -25.60
C ILE A 156 -6.96 -11.92 -24.77
N TRP A 157 -6.80 -11.46 -23.53
CA TRP A 157 -5.89 -12.04 -22.55
C TRP A 157 -6.69 -12.71 -21.44
N LYS A 158 -6.15 -13.80 -20.89
CA LYS A 158 -6.67 -14.45 -19.70
C LYS A 158 -5.49 -14.83 -18.81
N ASN A 159 -5.42 -14.28 -17.61
CA ASN A 159 -4.33 -14.52 -16.65
C ASN A 159 -2.93 -14.33 -17.26
N GLY A 160 -2.73 -13.27 -18.04
CA GLY A 160 -1.45 -12.96 -18.68
C GLY A 160 -1.14 -13.79 -19.93
N LEU A 161 -2.02 -14.70 -20.36
CA LEU A 161 -1.85 -15.47 -21.58
C LEU A 161 -2.72 -14.91 -22.71
N LYS A 162 -2.13 -14.69 -23.88
CA LYS A 162 -2.84 -14.28 -25.09
C LYS A 162 -3.66 -15.45 -25.60
N VAL A 163 -4.99 -15.32 -25.53
CA VAL A 163 -5.95 -16.34 -25.96
C VAL A 163 -6.31 -16.17 -27.43
N LYS A 164 -6.49 -14.92 -27.87
CA LYS A 164 -6.95 -14.61 -29.23
C LYS A 164 -6.47 -13.24 -29.67
N GLU A 165 -6.27 -13.07 -30.96
CA GLU A 165 -6.05 -11.77 -31.59
C GLU A 165 -6.87 -11.66 -32.87
N LEU A 166 -7.41 -10.47 -33.10
CA LEU A 166 -8.21 -10.11 -34.25
C LEU A 166 -7.65 -8.82 -34.82
N LYS A 167 -7.58 -8.71 -36.15
CA LYS A 167 -7.33 -7.41 -36.80
C LYS A 167 -8.60 -6.57 -36.72
N GLY A 168 -8.51 -5.38 -36.14
CA GLY A 168 -9.66 -4.51 -35.84
C GLY A 168 -10.53 -5.05 -34.70
N GLY A 169 -11.82 -4.75 -34.75
CA GLY A 169 -12.81 -5.17 -33.75
C GLY A 169 -13.72 -4.03 -33.29
N ARG A 170 -14.42 -4.25 -32.18
CA ARG A 170 -15.21 -3.21 -31.50
C ARG A 170 -14.57 -2.91 -30.15
N ASP A 171 -14.22 -1.65 -29.94
CA ASP A 171 -13.82 -1.14 -28.63
C ASP A 171 -15.05 -1.00 -27.73
N TYR A 172 -15.15 -1.87 -26.73
CA TYR A 172 -16.29 -1.91 -25.80
C TYR A 172 -16.20 -0.85 -24.70
N TYR A 173 -15.11 -0.08 -24.63
CA TYR A 173 -15.02 1.06 -23.72
C TYR A 173 -15.61 2.34 -24.29
N ILE A 174 -15.91 2.36 -25.59
CA ILE A 174 -16.60 3.47 -26.22
C ILE A 174 -18.09 3.31 -25.99
N ASP A 175 -18.67 4.28 -25.28
CA ASP A 175 -20.10 4.34 -25.07
C ASP A 175 -20.84 4.60 -26.40
N SER A 176 -21.92 3.85 -26.64
CA SER A 176 -22.60 3.86 -27.93
C SER A 176 -23.33 5.17 -28.21
N ASN A 177 -23.69 5.93 -27.19
CA ASN A 177 -24.45 7.17 -27.30
C ASN A 177 -23.52 8.37 -27.45
N THR A 178 -22.55 8.48 -26.55
CA THR A 178 -21.61 9.60 -26.47
C THR A 178 -20.43 9.47 -27.43
N LYS A 179 -20.16 8.25 -27.94
CA LYS A 179 -18.96 7.91 -28.74
C LYS A 179 -17.66 8.21 -28.02
N LYS A 180 -17.68 8.26 -26.68
CA LYS A 180 -16.55 8.59 -25.83
C LYS A 180 -16.22 7.43 -24.89
N ASP A 181 -14.95 7.38 -24.46
CA ASP A 181 -14.49 6.49 -23.40
C ASP A 181 -14.41 7.30 -22.11
N ALA A 182 -15.31 7.05 -21.16
CA ALA A 182 -15.41 7.80 -19.92
C ALA A 182 -14.09 7.82 -19.11
N PHE A 183 -13.32 6.73 -19.15
CA PHE A 183 -12.03 6.67 -18.46
C PHE A 183 -11.02 7.61 -19.12
N CYS A 184 -11.00 7.66 -20.45
CA CYS A 184 -10.16 8.59 -21.20
C CYS A 184 -10.59 10.05 -21.01
N GLU A 185 -11.89 10.32 -20.96
CA GLU A 185 -12.39 11.68 -20.69
C GLU A 185 -12.06 12.14 -19.26
N GLN A 186 -12.10 11.23 -18.29
CA GLN A 186 -11.82 11.55 -16.90
C GLN A 186 -10.33 11.77 -16.63
N PHE A 187 -9.47 10.95 -17.24
CA PHE A 187 -8.05 10.87 -16.86
C PHE A 187 -7.06 11.17 -18.00
N GLY A 188 -7.50 11.28 -19.24
CA GLY A 188 -6.71 11.80 -20.37
C GLY A 188 -6.80 13.32 -20.50
N GLY A 189 -6.14 13.88 -21.53
CA GLY A 189 -6.23 15.30 -21.89
C GLY A 189 -4.93 16.11 -21.71
N GLU A 190 -5.01 17.42 -22.01
CA GLU A 190 -3.88 18.36 -21.98
C GLU A 190 -3.63 19.01 -20.60
N LYS A 191 -2.40 19.47 -20.44
CA LYS A 191 -1.71 19.97 -19.23
C LYS A 191 -2.50 20.98 -18.39
N GLU A 192 -3.35 21.81 -19.00
CA GLU A 192 -4.03 22.95 -18.37
C GLU A 192 -5.03 22.54 -17.27
N ARG A 193 -5.72 21.40 -17.43
CA ARG A 193 -6.63 20.87 -16.40
C ARG A 193 -5.87 20.33 -15.19
N ILE A 194 -4.62 19.88 -15.39
CA ILE A 194 -3.75 19.28 -14.37
C ILE A 194 -2.97 20.37 -13.63
N GLU A 195 -2.56 21.44 -14.31
CA GLU A 195 -1.95 22.61 -13.67
C GLU A 195 -2.93 23.36 -12.75
N GLN A 196 -4.23 23.33 -13.07
CA GLN A 196 -5.26 23.89 -12.19
C GLN A 196 -5.50 23.02 -10.95
N ILE A 197 -5.42 21.68 -11.10
CA ILE A 197 -5.45 20.74 -9.96
C ILE A 197 -4.18 20.88 -9.11
N SER A 198 -3.00 21.06 -9.72
CA SER A 198 -1.71 21.16 -9.01
C SER A 198 -1.51 22.50 -8.31
N LYS A 199 -2.09 23.60 -8.82
CA LYS A 199 -2.11 24.91 -8.13
C LYS A 199 -2.93 24.87 -6.84
N ASP A 200 -3.90 23.96 -6.77
CA ASP A 200 -4.77 23.77 -5.61
C ASP A 200 -4.28 22.65 -4.66
N THR A 201 -3.16 21.99 -4.99
CA THR A 201 -2.52 21.04 -4.09
C THR A 201 -1.57 21.82 -3.20
N GLU A 202 -1.83 21.83 -1.88
CA GLU A 202 -0.92 22.43 -0.91
C GLU A 202 0.42 21.70 -0.97
N TYR A 203 1.36 22.28 -1.71
CA TYR A 203 2.78 22.02 -1.48
C TYR A 203 3.03 22.36 -0.03
N THR A 204 3.54 21.43 0.77
CA THR A 204 4.01 21.73 2.13
C THR A 204 5.18 22.70 2.03
N HIS A 205 4.86 24.00 1.97
CA HIS A 205 5.79 25.08 2.19
C HIS A 205 6.14 25.06 3.68
N SER A 206 7.31 24.50 3.96
CA SER A 206 8.15 24.98 5.05
C SER A 206 8.36 26.48 4.84
N SER A 207 7.44 27.27 5.37
CA SER A 207 7.51 28.72 5.42
C SER A 207 7.94 29.11 6.82
N SER A 208 9.18 29.59 6.89
CA SER A 208 9.67 30.65 7.78
C SER A 208 8.82 30.96 9.02
N VAL A 209 9.38 30.63 10.17
CA VAL A 209 9.05 31.19 11.48
C VAL A 209 9.09 32.72 11.38
N ASN A 210 7.94 33.37 11.45
CA ASN A 210 7.83 34.76 11.85
C ASN A 210 7.09 34.80 13.19
N ASN A 211 7.79 35.33 14.19
CA ASN A 211 7.30 35.58 15.54
C ASN A 211 6.06 36.49 15.52
N ALA A 212 4.99 36.07 16.18
CA ALA A 212 4.05 36.99 16.81
C ALA A 212 3.40 36.31 18.03
N HIS A 213 3.74 36.83 19.21
CA HIS A 213 3.02 36.63 20.46
C HIS A 213 1.54 36.96 20.30
N VAL A 214 0.62 36.05 20.64
CA VAL A 214 -0.67 36.38 21.29
C VAL A 214 -1.08 35.26 22.26
N LYS A 215 -1.68 35.70 23.37
CA LYS A 215 -1.94 35.06 24.66
C LYS A 215 -3.08 34.03 24.67
N SER A 216 -3.08 33.28 25.77
CA SER A 216 -4.06 32.32 26.27
C SER A 216 -5.50 32.82 26.41
N ASN A 217 -6.45 31.88 26.27
CA ASN A 217 -7.55 31.53 27.20
C ASN A 217 -8.74 30.95 26.42
N GLY A 218 -9.37 29.88 26.95
CA GLY A 218 -10.74 29.52 26.56
C GLY A 218 -11.03 28.02 26.40
N GLU A 219 -11.22 27.36 27.54
CA GLU A 219 -12.21 26.30 27.85
C GLU A 219 -12.72 25.33 26.78
N LEU A 220 -12.50 24.05 27.10
CA LEU A 220 -13.03 22.85 26.46
C LEU A 220 -14.44 22.54 27.00
N ASN A 221 -15.45 22.47 26.13
CA ASN A 221 -16.77 21.92 26.47
C ASN A 221 -17.10 20.73 25.55
N SER A 222 -17.25 19.56 26.16
CA SER A 222 -17.67 18.29 25.57
C SER A 222 -19.20 18.12 25.63
N PRO A 223 -19.87 17.48 24.64
CA PRO A 223 -21.24 17.02 24.79
C PRO A 223 -21.33 15.54 25.18
N LYS A 224 -22.24 15.31 26.13
CA LYS A 224 -22.64 14.04 26.76
C LYS A 224 -23.32 13.07 25.80
N ILE A 225 -23.05 11.78 26.02
CA ILE A 225 -23.71 10.62 25.41
C ILE A 225 -24.97 10.29 26.23
N HIS A 226 -26.11 10.11 25.56
CA HIS A 226 -27.31 9.49 26.13
C HIS A 226 -27.35 8.00 25.74
N SER A 227 -27.43 7.15 26.76
CA SER A 227 -27.66 5.70 26.69
C SER A 227 -29.15 5.41 26.74
N GLU A 228 -29.64 4.51 25.88
CA GLU A 228 -30.91 3.82 26.09
C GLU A 228 -30.71 2.30 26.03
N HIS A 229 -31.22 1.67 27.09
CA HIS A 229 -31.29 0.23 27.33
C HIS A 229 -32.28 -0.46 26.37
N PHE A 230 -31.95 -1.67 25.90
CA PHE A 230 -32.97 -2.64 25.51
C PHE A 230 -32.60 -4.07 25.92
N SER A 231 -33.51 -4.69 26.66
CA SER A 231 -33.35 -5.95 27.38
C SER A 231 -33.58 -7.19 26.51
N LEU A 232 -32.88 -8.26 26.90
CA LEU A 232 -32.91 -9.62 26.37
C LEU A 232 -34.27 -10.31 26.57
N LYS A 233 -34.68 -11.13 25.58
CA LYS A 233 -35.50 -12.32 25.81
C LYS A 233 -34.83 -13.54 25.19
N LYS A 234 -34.79 -14.60 26.00
CA LYS A 234 -34.14 -15.89 25.84
C LYS A 234 -35.21 -16.88 25.41
N GLU A 235 -34.97 -17.66 24.36
CA GLU A 235 -35.71 -18.90 24.12
C GLU A 235 -34.81 -19.95 23.48
N SER A 236 -34.85 -21.14 24.06
CA SER A 236 -33.98 -22.28 23.82
C SER A 236 -34.70 -23.37 23.04
N LYS A 237 -34.08 -23.92 21.98
CA LYS A 237 -34.44 -25.25 21.47
C LYS A 237 -33.26 -25.97 20.78
N LYS A 238 -32.80 -27.01 21.50
CA LYS A 238 -32.29 -28.35 21.12
C LYS A 238 -31.49 -28.58 19.82
N LEU A 239 -30.35 -29.25 20.02
CA LEU A 239 -29.38 -29.78 19.06
C LEU A 239 -29.98 -30.53 17.86
N VAL A 240 -29.45 -30.22 16.68
CA VAL A 240 -29.32 -31.12 15.54
C VAL A 240 -27.85 -31.11 15.15
N VAL A 241 -27.27 -32.30 14.99
CA VAL A 241 -25.88 -32.53 14.57
C VAL A 241 -25.82 -32.32 13.07
N GLU A 242 -25.18 -31.24 12.61
CA GLU A 242 -24.83 -31.01 11.21
C GLU A 242 -23.38 -30.52 11.08
N ASP A 243 -22.66 -31.25 10.22
CA ASP A 243 -21.35 -31.06 9.59
C ASP A 243 -20.38 -29.97 10.09
N VAL A 244 -19.18 -30.44 10.46
CA VAL A 244 -17.98 -29.62 10.71
C VAL A 244 -17.41 -29.18 9.36
N ALA A 245 -18.05 -28.19 8.72
CA ALA A 245 -17.48 -27.44 7.62
C ALA A 245 -18.18 -26.08 7.45
N SER A 246 -17.42 -24.99 7.50
CA SER A 246 -17.79 -23.64 7.05
C SER A 246 -18.64 -22.75 7.98
N THR A 247 -18.07 -22.31 9.11
CA THR A 247 -18.32 -20.92 9.55
C THR A 247 -17.23 -20.04 8.96
N LYS A 248 -17.48 -19.45 7.78
CA LYS A 248 -16.62 -18.39 7.23
C LYS A 248 -16.51 -17.29 8.27
N LEU A 249 -15.32 -17.09 8.85
CA LEU A 249 -15.05 -15.88 9.62
C LEU A 249 -15.38 -14.66 8.75
N PRO A 250 -15.92 -13.57 9.33
CA PRO A 250 -16.05 -12.30 8.63
C PRO A 250 -14.69 -11.92 8.02
N LYS A 251 -14.69 -11.51 6.75
CA LYS A 251 -13.47 -10.98 6.11
C LYS A 251 -12.95 -9.80 6.95
N GLY A 252 -11.65 -9.78 7.22
CA GLY A 252 -11.00 -8.70 7.98
C GLY A 252 -10.66 -9.02 9.44
N ILE A 253 -11.15 -10.13 10.01
CA ILE A 253 -10.85 -10.53 11.40
C ILE A 253 -9.61 -11.43 11.47
N PHE A 254 -8.82 -11.32 12.54
CA PHE A 254 -7.68 -12.22 12.79
C PHE A 254 -8.16 -13.67 12.98
N SER A 255 -7.54 -14.63 12.29
CA SER A 255 -7.85 -16.06 12.44
C SER A 255 -6.73 -16.74 13.22
N PHE A 256 -7.10 -17.37 14.33
CA PHE A 256 -6.19 -18.16 15.14
C PHE A 256 -5.59 -19.31 14.32
N SER A 257 -6.40 -20.12 13.63
CA SER A 257 -5.89 -21.31 12.94
C SER A 257 -4.86 -20.95 11.86
N TYR A 258 -5.08 -19.85 11.13
CA TYR A 258 -4.14 -19.39 10.10
C TYR A 258 -2.82 -18.88 10.70
N LEU A 259 -2.90 -18.02 11.72
CA LEU A 259 -1.70 -17.45 12.35
C LEU A 259 -0.93 -18.53 13.15
N TYR A 260 -1.64 -19.51 13.71
CA TYR A 260 -1.04 -20.67 14.33
C TYR A 260 -0.26 -21.50 13.32
N ASP A 261 -0.82 -21.83 12.15
CA ASP A 261 -0.12 -22.59 11.11
C ASP A 261 1.12 -21.83 10.60
N LEU A 262 0.99 -20.52 10.37
CA LEU A 262 2.13 -19.66 10.02
C LEU A 262 3.26 -19.73 11.06
N LEU A 263 2.94 -19.74 12.35
CA LEU A 263 3.94 -19.67 13.42
C LEU A 263 4.52 -21.05 13.81
N SER A 264 3.67 -22.07 13.93
CA SER A 264 4.02 -23.40 14.45
C SER A 264 4.75 -24.28 13.43
N ASN A 265 4.45 -24.13 12.14
CA ASN A 265 5.01 -24.95 11.07
C ASN A 265 6.32 -24.35 10.53
N SER A 266 7.41 -25.12 10.58
CA SER A 266 8.73 -24.67 10.11
C SER A 266 8.72 -24.24 8.64
N ASP A 267 7.99 -24.95 7.80
CA ASP A 267 7.92 -24.69 6.35
C ASP A 267 7.15 -23.42 6.04
N HIS A 268 6.17 -23.06 6.89
CA HIS A 268 5.34 -21.88 6.71
C HIS A 268 5.87 -20.66 7.45
N SER A 269 6.64 -20.85 8.53
CA SER A 269 7.18 -19.77 9.35
C SER A 269 8.19 -18.87 8.63
N THR A 270 8.79 -19.35 7.54
CA THR A 270 9.76 -18.58 6.75
C THR A 270 9.16 -18.20 5.40
N GLN A 271 8.81 -16.93 5.26
CA GLN A 271 8.17 -16.40 4.05
C GLN A 271 8.95 -15.24 3.46
N GLU A 272 8.70 -14.92 2.20
CA GLU A 272 9.17 -13.67 1.63
C GLU A 272 8.43 -12.48 2.24
N MET A 273 9.07 -11.32 2.29
CA MET A 273 8.47 -10.10 2.84
C MET A 273 7.06 -9.77 2.29
N HIS A 274 6.84 -9.99 0.99
CA HIS A 274 5.56 -9.72 0.33
C HIS A 274 4.39 -10.60 0.82
N PHE A 275 4.69 -11.76 1.41
CA PHE A 275 3.68 -12.61 2.04
C PHE A 275 2.99 -11.85 3.18
N PHE A 276 3.75 -11.16 4.02
CA PHE A 276 3.24 -10.43 5.18
C PHE A 276 2.43 -9.19 4.77
N ASP A 277 2.80 -8.53 3.67
CA ASP A 277 1.98 -7.46 3.07
C ASP A 277 0.61 -8.01 2.65
N THR A 278 0.62 -9.15 1.97
CA THR A 278 -0.59 -9.78 1.43
C THR A 278 -1.49 -10.26 2.56
N LEU A 279 -0.91 -10.91 3.57
CA LEU A 279 -1.61 -11.37 4.77
C LEU A 279 -2.24 -10.20 5.52
N SER A 280 -1.47 -9.17 5.83
CA SER A 280 -1.95 -8.02 6.63
C SER A 280 -3.05 -7.25 5.92
N ALA A 281 -2.99 -7.17 4.59
CA ALA A 281 -4.05 -6.54 3.82
C ALA A 281 -5.37 -7.36 3.79
N HIS A 282 -5.34 -8.69 4.05
CA HIS A 282 -6.58 -9.46 4.29
C HIS A 282 -7.27 -9.04 5.60
N TYR A 283 -6.53 -8.47 6.54
CA TYR A 283 -7.03 -7.93 7.81
C TYR A 283 -7.36 -6.43 7.74
N HIS A 284 -7.32 -5.82 6.55
CA HIS A 284 -7.51 -4.38 6.34
C HIS A 284 -6.50 -3.50 7.09
N LEU A 285 -5.27 -4.00 7.22
CA LEU A 285 -4.14 -3.24 7.76
C LEU A 285 -3.36 -2.67 6.58
N GLU A 286 -3.13 -1.36 6.59
CA GLU A 286 -2.82 -0.59 5.38
C GLU A 286 -1.45 0.10 5.43
N VAL A 287 -0.88 0.22 6.62
CA VAL A 287 0.39 0.91 6.84
C VAL A 287 1.40 -0.07 7.42
N PHE A 288 2.58 -0.11 6.80
CA PHE A 288 3.68 -0.98 7.18
C PHE A 288 4.83 -0.18 7.78
N GLN A 289 5.39 -0.68 8.88
CA GLN A 289 6.60 -0.21 9.49
C GLN A 289 7.52 -1.39 9.81
N MET A 290 8.81 -1.22 9.55
CA MET A 290 9.84 -2.18 9.93
C MET A 290 10.69 -1.59 11.05
N ILE A 291 10.77 -2.29 12.18
CA ILE A 291 11.67 -1.94 13.27
C ILE A 291 12.87 -2.86 13.23
N ASN A 292 14.07 -2.28 13.38
CA ASN A 292 15.31 -3.03 13.45
C ASN A 292 15.59 -3.47 14.89
N GLY A 293 15.71 -4.78 15.10
CA GLY A 293 16.26 -5.37 16.32
C GLY A 293 17.77 -5.56 16.23
N TYR A 294 18.31 -6.40 17.12
CA TYR A 294 19.73 -6.73 17.10
C TYR A 294 20.06 -7.70 15.95
N GLY A 295 21.08 -7.37 15.14
CA GLY A 295 21.51 -8.21 14.01
C GLY A 295 20.42 -8.42 12.95
N SER A 296 20.09 -9.68 12.66
CA SER A 296 19.07 -10.07 11.68
C SER A 296 17.64 -9.89 12.20
N GLN A 297 17.44 -9.56 13.47
CA GLN A 297 16.11 -9.40 14.04
C GLN A 297 15.38 -8.20 13.43
N LYS A 298 14.12 -8.40 13.07
CA LYS A 298 13.21 -7.36 12.60
C LYS A 298 11.83 -7.58 13.20
N GLU A 299 11.11 -6.48 13.35
CA GLU A 299 9.67 -6.51 13.60
C GLU A 299 8.94 -5.86 12.44
N LEU A 300 7.99 -6.59 11.86
CA LEU A 300 7.14 -6.15 10.76
C LEU A 300 5.80 -5.76 11.34
N ILE A 301 5.49 -4.47 11.35
CA ILE A 301 4.27 -3.93 11.95
C ILE A 301 3.35 -3.49 10.82
N TYR A 302 2.11 -3.97 10.85
CA TYR A 302 1.04 -3.52 9.97
C TYR A 302 -0.13 -3.03 10.80
N HIS A 303 -0.70 -1.89 10.44
CA HIS A 303 -1.70 -1.26 11.29
C HIS A 303 -2.79 -0.50 10.51
N HIS A 304 -3.87 -0.21 11.22
CA HIS A 304 -4.97 0.68 10.83
C HIS A 304 -5.30 1.57 12.02
N SER A 305 -5.35 2.89 11.81
CA SER A 305 -5.69 3.88 12.86
C SER A 305 -4.84 3.82 14.14
N MET A 306 -3.63 3.28 14.04
CA MET A 306 -2.57 3.23 15.06
C MET A 306 -1.29 3.68 14.38
N ASP A 307 -0.38 4.41 15.03
CA ASP A 307 0.98 4.64 14.53
C ASP A 307 1.95 4.26 15.65
N TYR A 308 3.04 3.56 15.33
CA TYR A 308 4.10 3.29 16.29
C TYR A 308 5.15 4.42 16.24
N ASP A 309 5.24 5.19 17.34
CA ASP A 309 6.23 6.23 17.49
C ASP A 309 7.57 5.63 17.96
N VAL A 310 8.53 5.56 17.04
CA VAL A 310 9.87 5.02 17.29
C VAL A 310 10.65 5.82 18.34
N HIS A 311 10.34 7.11 18.53
CA HIS A 311 11.07 7.95 19.47
C HIS A 311 10.60 7.75 20.91
N SER A 312 9.29 7.60 21.11
CA SER A 312 8.72 7.32 22.43
C SER A 312 8.64 5.82 22.74
N GLY A 313 8.71 4.97 21.72
CA GLY A 313 8.52 3.53 21.85
C GLY A 313 7.07 3.13 22.16
N LEU A 314 6.11 3.98 21.80
CA LEU A 314 4.71 3.83 22.15
C LEU A 314 3.82 3.78 20.91
N ASP A 315 2.80 2.93 20.96
CA ASP A 315 1.69 2.96 20.01
C ASP A 315 0.78 4.16 20.28
N LYS A 316 0.36 4.85 19.22
CA LYS A 316 -0.53 6.00 19.28
C LYS A 316 -1.76 5.77 18.40
N VAL A 317 -2.95 5.87 18.98
CA VAL A 317 -4.19 5.82 18.21
C VAL A 317 -4.32 7.08 17.34
N THR A 318 -4.49 6.89 16.04
CA THR A 318 -4.57 7.96 15.04
C THR A 318 -5.93 8.08 14.37
N GLY A 319 -6.87 7.17 14.68
CA GLY A 319 -8.21 7.18 14.12
C GLY A 319 -9.17 6.24 14.85
N SER A 320 -10.32 5.98 14.23
CA SER A 320 -11.30 5.03 14.74
C SER A 320 -10.90 3.60 14.46
N ASN A 321 -11.34 2.68 15.32
CA ASN A 321 -11.15 1.24 15.17
C ASN A 321 -9.67 0.81 15.05
N PRO A 322 -8.78 1.26 15.96
CA PRO A 322 -7.36 0.97 15.91
C PRO A 322 -7.05 -0.53 15.99
N ARG A 323 -6.22 -1.01 15.06
CA ARG A 323 -5.78 -2.41 14.98
C ARG A 323 -4.35 -2.50 14.47
N GLN A 324 -3.62 -3.52 14.93
CA GLN A 324 -2.24 -3.77 14.51
C GLN A 324 -1.90 -5.26 14.57
N ILE A 325 -1.04 -5.70 13.66
CA ILE A 325 -0.34 -6.98 13.72
C ILE A 325 1.17 -6.73 13.63
N GLY A 326 1.93 -7.33 14.54
CA GLY A 326 3.38 -7.31 14.55
C GLY A 326 3.92 -8.72 14.34
N PHE A 327 4.81 -8.92 13.37
CA PHE A 327 5.56 -10.16 13.20
C PHE A 327 7.01 -9.93 13.63
N TRP A 328 7.44 -10.58 14.70
CA TRP A 328 8.81 -10.49 15.18
C TRP A 328 9.58 -11.76 14.82
N GLY A 329 10.83 -11.60 14.34
CA GLY A 329 11.60 -12.70 13.80
C GLY A 329 12.91 -12.28 13.15
N ASN A 330 13.50 -13.19 12.37
CA ASN A 330 14.79 -12.98 11.71
C ASN A 330 14.63 -12.79 10.20
N LEU A 331 15.27 -11.75 9.66
CA LEU A 331 15.35 -11.49 8.23
C LEU A 331 16.72 -11.92 7.70
N ASP A 332 16.73 -12.87 6.76
CA ASP A 332 17.92 -13.27 6.02
C ASP A 332 17.61 -13.37 4.52
N ASN A 333 18.40 -12.73 3.67
CA ASN A 333 18.29 -12.79 2.21
C ASN A 333 16.83 -12.64 1.68
N ASN A 334 16.09 -11.66 2.22
CA ASN A 334 14.68 -11.36 1.89
C ASN A 334 13.64 -12.42 2.33
N ARG A 335 14.05 -13.42 3.10
CA ARG A 335 13.19 -14.38 3.80
C ARG A 335 13.10 -14.01 5.27
N PHE A 336 11.88 -13.89 5.77
CA PHE A 336 11.59 -13.56 7.15
C PHE A 336 11.01 -14.77 7.87
N THR A 337 11.71 -15.22 8.92
CA THR A 337 11.29 -16.32 9.78
C THR A 337 10.59 -15.77 11.01
N VAL A 338 9.27 -15.96 11.10
CA VAL A 338 8.45 -15.52 12.22
C VAL A 338 8.74 -16.36 13.46
N GLN A 339 8.89 -15.68 14.60
CA GLN A 339 9.11 -16.28 15.90
C GLN A 339 8.05 -15.86 16.95
N ARG A 340 7.43 -14.71 16.74
CA ARG A 340 6.32 -14.21 17.57
C ARG A 340 5.35 -13.40 16.71
N ILE A 341 4.07 -13.45 17.07
CA ILE A 341 3.03 -12.59 16.50
C ILE A 341 2.38 -11.79 17.63
N ASN A 342 2.27 -10.48 17.45
CA ASN A 342 1.54 -9.56 18.32
C ASN A 342 0.29 -9.07 17.59
N LEU A 343 -0.87 -9.10 18.24
CA LEU A 343 -2.12 -8.55 17.72
C LEU A 343 -2.63 -7.49 18.68
N PHE A 344 -3.11 -6.37 18.13
CA PHE A 344 -3.78 -5.33 18.89
C PHE A 344 -5.14 -5.05 18.25
N THR A 345 -6.18 -4.97 19.07
CA THR A 345 -7.52 -4.64 18.60
C THR A 345 -8.30 -3.82 19.62
N TRP A 346 -9.04 -2.84 19.13
CA TRP A 346 -10.02 -2.08 19.91
C TRP A 346 -11.26 -2.90 20.29
N SER A 347 -11.50 -4.01 19.58
CA SER A 347 -12.75 -4.76 19.65
C SER A 347 -12.62 -5.95 20.60
N GLU A 348 -13.29 -5.87 21.75
CA GLU A 348 -13.45 -7.00 22.67
C GLU A 348 -14.03 -8.22 21.95
N ASN A 349 -15.01 -8.01 21.07
CA ASN A 349 -15.62 -9.09 20.29
C ASN A 349 -14.63 -9.79 19.38
N GLU A 350 -13.71 -9.06 18.75
CA GLU A 350 -12.67 -9.67 17.91
C GLU A 350 -11.70 -10.51 18.75
N MET A 351 -11.28 -9.98 19.91
CA MET A 351 -10.44 -10.70 20.87
C MET A 351 -11.12 -11.99 21.34
N LEU A 352 -12.39 -11.94 21.74
CA LEU A 352 -13.15 -13.10 22.20
C LEU A 352 -13.39 -14.12 21.08
N LEU A 353 -13.59 -13.68 19.84
CA LEU A 353 -13.70 -14.59 18.68
C LEU A 353 -12.39 -15.31 18.40
N PHE A 354 -11.26 -14.62 18.50
CA PHE A 354 -9.93 -15.23 18.36
C PHE A 354 -9.69 -16.28 19.45
N ALA A 355 -9.98 -15.95 20.71
CA ALA A 355 -9.90 -16.90 21.83
C ALA A 355 -10.83 -18.11 21.65
N LYS A 356 -12.06 -17.87 21.17
CA LYS A 356 -13.02 -18.94 20.86
C LYS A 356 -12.49 -19.90 19.79
N GLU A 357 -11.88 -19.37 18.73
CA GLU A 357 -11.28 -20.19 17.68
C GLU A 357 -10.14 -21.04 18.24
N ALA A 358 -9.26 -20.47 19.07
CA ALA A 358 -8.19 -21.21 19.75
C ALA A 358 -8.74 -22.35 20.63
N VAL A 359 -9.73 -22.07 21.47
CA VAL A 359 -10.37 -23.09 22.32
C VAL A 359 -11.03 -24.19 21.50
N SER A 360 -11.65 -23.83 20.38
CA SER A 360 -12.24 -24.80 19.43
C SER A 360 -11.18 -25.68 18.76
N ASN A 361 -9.93 -25.20 18.68
CA ASN A 361 -8.76 -25.95 18.21
C ASN A 361 -7.98 -26.63 19.37
N GLY A 362 -8.64 -26.85 20.52
CA GLY A 362 -8.10 -27.64 21.63
C GLY A 362 -7.26 -26.87 22.64
N TYR A 363 -7.27 -25.54 22.60
CA TYR A 363 -6.66 -24.74 23.66
C TYR A 363 -7.57 -24.65 24.88
N LYS A 364 -6.98 -24.42 26.05
CA LYS A 364 -7.68 -24.22 27.32
C LYS A 364 -7.05 -23.05 28.09
N VAL A 365 -7.84 -22.45 28.97
CA VAL A 365 -7.33 -21.42 29.89
C VAL A 365 -6.33 -22.05 30.86
N LEU A 366 -5.15 -21.46 30.97
CA LEU A 366 -4.15 -21.86 31.95
C LEU A 366 -4.73 -21.65 33.36
N GLY A 367 -4.74 -22.71 34.17
CA GLY A 367 -5.36 -22.70 35.50
C GLY A 367 -6.87 -23.00 35.53
N GLY A 368 -7.50 -23.18 34.36
CA GLY A 368 -8.94 -23.48 34.23
C GLY A 368 -9.83 -22.23 34.18
N GLY A 369 -11.15 -22.42 34.07
CA GLY A 369 -12.15 -21.35 33.98
C GLY A 369 -12.61 -21.01 32.55
N ASP A 370 -13.44 -19.97 32.43
CA ASP A 370 -13.92 -19.43 31.15
C ASP A 370 -13.20 -18.12 30.82
N TYR A 371 -12.60 -18.04 29.63
CA TYR A 371 -11.87 -16.85 29.14
C TYR A 371 -12.76 -15.60 29.04
N LYS A 372 -14.08 -15.78 28.87
CA LYS A 372 -15.04 -14.67 28.80
C LYS A 372 -15.20 -13.92 30.12
N GLU A 373 -14.84 -14.55 31.23
CA GLU A 373 -14.97 -13.96 32.58
C GLU A 373 -13.66 -13.27 33.04
N GLN A 374 -12.64 -13.23 32.19
CA GLN A 374 -11.28 -12.78 32.55
C GLN A 374 -10.95 -11.35 32.08
N ASN A 375 -11.95 -10.57 31.62
CA ASN A 375 -11.79 -9.17 31.21
C ASN A 375 -10.58 -8.93 30.28
N GLY A 376 -10.35 -9.81 29.30
CA GLY A 376 -9.23 -9.71 28.35
C GLY A 376 -7.85 -10.07 28.90
N ASN A 377 -7.74 -10.57 30.14
CA ASN A 377 -6.47 -10.92 30.78
C ASN A 377 -6.41 -12.41 31.11
N PHE A 378 -5.86 -13.22 30.21
CA PHE A 378 -5.77 -14.68 30.40
C PHE A 378 -4.71 -15.29 29.48
N ILE A 379 -4.33 -16.54 29.77
CA ILE A 379 -3.40 -17.31 28.94
C ILE A 379 -4.14 -18.54 28.41
N LEU A 380 -4.01 -18.81 27.13
CA LEU A 380 -4.44 -20.08 26.53
C LEU A 380 -3.22 -20.95 26.23
N GLU A 381 -3.30 -22.21 26.63
CA GLU A 381 -2.30 -23.24 26.36
C GLU A 381 -2.91 -24.45 25.64
N PRO A 382 -2.11 -25.23 24.90
CA PRO A 382 -2.57 -26.49 24.31
C PRO A 382 -3.08 -27.45 25.39
N SER A 383 -4.23 -28.08 25.15
CA SER A 383 -4.68 -29.21 25.98
C SER A 383 -3.72 -30.39 25.88
N ALA A 384 -3.55 -31.11 26.99
CA ALA A 384 -2.70 -32.30 27.04
C ALA A 384 -3.12 -33.33 25.97
N GLY A 385 -2.19 -33.72 25.11
CA GLY A 385 -2.42 -34.69 24.03
C GLY A 385 -2.59 -34.12 22.63
N LEU A 386 -2.61 -32.79 22.44
CA LEU A 386 -2.53 -32.16 21.11
C LEU A 386 -1.24 -32.49 20.35
N ASN A 387 -0.17 -32.87 21.07
CA ASN A 387 1.15 -33.10 20.50
C ASN A 387 1.43 -34.54 20.14
N LYS A 388 1.50 -34.78 18.82
CA LYS A 388 2.56 -35.60 18.20
C LYS A 388 2.90 -35.19 16.76
N ASN A 389 2.01 -34.48 16.04
CA ASN A 389 2.19 -34.24 14.60
C ASN A 389 1.98 -32.77 14.11
N MET A 390 1.80 -31.76 14.98
CA MET A 390 1.36 -30.39 14.59
C MET A 390 2.40 -29.26 14.77
N GLY A 391 3.70 -29.56 14.67
CA GLY A 391 4.75 -28.53 14.72
C GLY A 391 5.12 -28.07 16.14
N ARG A 392 5.51 -26.80 16.29
CA ARG A 392 5.95 -26.22 17.57
C ARG A 392 4.77 -25.75 18.41
N ASP A 393 4.85 -25.95 19.72
CA ASP A 393 3.83 -25.46 20.66
C ASP A 393 3.76 -23.93 20.64
N VAL A 394 2.53 -23.40 20.67
CA VAL A 394 2.27 -21.96 20.76
C VAL A 394 1.48 -21.67 22.03
N VAL A 395 1.87 -20.63 22.76
CA VAL A 395 1.13 -20.08 23.90
C VAL A 395 0.52 -18.76 23.49
N LEU A 396 -0.73 -18.52 23.89
CA LEU A 396 -1.42 -17.26 23.66
C LEU A 396 -1.54 -16.50 24.98
N THR A 397 -1.06 -15.27 25.02
CA THR A 397 -1.26 -14.36 26.16
C THR A 397 -2.17 -13.24 25.74
N PHE A 398 -3.28 -13.06 26.46
CA PHE A 398 -4.24 -11.98 26.27
C PHE A 398 -4.07 -10.99 27.42
N THR A 399 -3.93 -9.71 27.08
CA THR A 399 -3.75 -8.63 28.04
C THR A 399 -4.68 -7.47 27.68
N PHE A 400 -5.33 -6.90 28.70
CA PHE A 400 -6.08 -5.66 28.58
C PHE A 400 -5.89 -4.80 29.83
N ASP A 401 -5.27 -3.64 29.65
CA ASP A 401 -5.17 -2.59 30.67
C ASP A 401 -5.48 -1.25 29.98
N PRO A 402 -6.43 -0.44 30.47
CA PRO A 402 -6.74 0.87 29.89
C PRO A 402 -5.54 1.83 29.76
N ASN A 403 -4.48 1.62 30.54
CA ASN A 403 -3.28 2.45 30.55
C ASN A 403 -2.12 1.87 29.74
N LEU A 404 -2.24 0.64 29.23
CA LEU A 404 -1.24 0.00 28.37
C LEU A 404 -1.77 -0.10 26.93
N TYR A 405 -0.85 -0.12 25.96
CA TYR A 405 -1.18 -0.33 24.54
C TYR A 405 -2.29 0.60 24.01
N ALA A 406 -2.32 1.84 24.50
CA ALA A 406 -3.36 2.82 24.20
C ALA A 406 -4.81 2.33 24.49
N GLY A 407 -4.98 1.44 25.48
CA GLY A 407 -6.27 0.90 25.89
C GLY A 407 -6.82 -0.16 24.94
N LEU A 408 -5.96 -0.89 24.22
CA LEU A 408 -6.35 -1.96 23.31
C LEU A 408 -6.17 -3.34 23.93
N TYR A 409 -6.92 -4.31 23.40
CA TYR A 409 -6.69 -5.72 23.69
C TYR A 409 -5.43 -6.17 22.94
N HIS A 410 -4.46 -6.70 23.67
CA HIS A 410 -3.23 -7.26 23.14
C HIS A 410 -3.28 -8.79 23.21
N ILE A 411 -2.94 -9.44 22.10
CA ILE A 411 -2.82 -10.91 22.02
C ILE A 411 -1.41 -11.22 21.51
N GLN A 412 -0.62 -11.92 22.32
CA GLN A 412 0.72 -12.36 21.97
C GLN A 412 0.73 -13.86 21.71
N MET A 413 1.31 -14.27 20.59
CA MET A 413 1.53 -15.68 20.23
C MET A 413 3.02 -15.98 20.30
N ASP A 414 3.43 -16.81 21.26
CA ASP A 414 4.82 -17.23 21.46
C ASP A 414 5.00 -18.71 21.18
N ILE A 415 6.08 -19.03 20.48
CA ILE A 415 6.54 -20.41 20.36
C ILE A 415 7.18 -20.83 21.70
N ARG A 416 6.83 -22.03 22.19
CA ARG A 416 7.41 -22.65 23.39
C ARG A 416 8.70 -23.41 23.10
#